data_AF-A0A9P7WZ63-F1
#
_entry.id   AF-A0A9P7WZ63-F1
#
_cell.length_a   1.000
_cell.length_b   1.000
_cell.length_c   1.000
_cell.angle_alpha   90.00
_cell.angle_beta   90.00
_cell.angle_gamma   90.00
#
_symmetry.space_group_name_H-M   'P 1'
#
loop_
_entity.id
_entity.type
_entity.pdbx_description
1 polymer ?
#
loop_
_entity_poly.entity_id
_entity_poly.type
_entity_poly.pdbx_seq_one_letter_code
_entity_poly.pdbx_strand_id
1 'polypeptide(L)'
;MDASTLEKLLNSLRSSDAFINLATSPSSGAPNQEGPSQTQPAADAQPKTNPDDIIVTSQSIAVSSRISSLLSQLGPKLPGPDPPPEKAVPEDVGADTMESVIADPYVPEEPTTDLKSMGYVESLSRIEPLLRNTISSNILRKLQDDQKEVETRLWSSRQAILTAHEQKVRASCKKALIVTGVEELEPRESQQLEEELAKALNKFDREQALPTWDALVKRQQEALENLGVPAMFVTSNVTERSRQQRLIRLLEEGLAAE
;
A
#
# COMPACT_ATOMS: atom_id res chain seq x y z
N MET A 1 10.39 -12.84 -27.56
CA MET A 1 11.30 -11.74 -27.17
C MET A 1 12.68 -12.19 -27.60
N ASP A 2 13.19 -11.61 -28.68
CA ASP A 2 14.39 -12.11 -29.35
C ASP A 2 15.64 -11.65 -28.59
N ALA A 3 16.68 -12.49 -28.54
CA ALA A 3 17.93 -12.19 -27.83
C ALA A 3 18.57 -10.86 -28.31
N SER A 4 18.41 -10.53 -29.59
CA SER A 4 18.88 -9.28 -30.18
C SER A 4 18.18 -8.03 -29.63
N THR A 5 16.93 -8.15 -29.17
CA THR A 5 16.19 -7.02 -28.58
C THR A 5 16.72 -6.73 -27.17
N LEU A 6 17.08 -7.78 -26.43
CA LEU A 6 17.68 -7.67 -25.10
C LEU A 6 19.08 -7.05 -25.15
N GLU A 7 19.92 -7.46 -26.11
CA GLU A 7 21.26 -6.88 -26.29
C GLU A 7 21.22 -5.40 -26.68
N LYS A 8 20.27 -5.00 -27.52
CA LYS A 8 20.07 -3.59 -27.88
C LYS A 8 19.67 -2.75 -26.67
N LEU A 9 18.82 -3.30 -25.80
CA LEU A 9 18.40 -2.61 -24.57
C LEU A 9 19.57 -2.46 -23.59
N LEU A 10 20.38 -3.51 -23.43
CA LEU A 10 21.56 -3.49 -22.56
C LEU A 10 22.65 -2.53 -23.05
N ASN A 11 22.90 -2.48 -24.37
CA ASN A 11 23.83 -1.51 -24.94
C ASN A 11 23.29 -0.08 -24.82
N SER A 12 21.98 0.13 -25.00
CA SER A 12 21.34 1.44 -24.78
C SER A 12 21.40 1.91 -23.33
N LEU A 13 21.36 0.98 -22.36
CA LEU A 13 21.51 1.28 -20.93
C LEU A 13 22.96 1.60 -20.57
N ARG A 14 23.93 0.89 -21.16
CA ARG A 14 25.36 1.18 -20.98
C ARG A 14 25.80 2.51 -21.58
N SER A 15 25.19 2.93 -22.68
CA SER A 15 25.49 4.22 -23.33
C SER A 15 24.72 5.40 -22.75
N SER A 16 23.84 5.19 -21.76
CA SER A 16 23.06 6.25 -21.16
C SER A 16 23.89 7.03 -20.14
N ASP A 17 23.90 8.36 -20.27
CA ASP A 17 24.60 9.31 -19.38
C ASP A 17 24.22 9.17 -17.89
N ALA A 18 23.07 8.55 -17.61
CA ALA A 18 22.66 8.20 -16.26
C ALA A 18 23.65 7.26 -15.56
N PHE A 19 24.29 6.34 -16.30
CA PHE A 19 25.24 5.39 -15.73
C PHE A 19 26.62 6.02 -15.50
N ILE A 20 27.05 6.92 -16.41
CA ILE A 20 28.33 7.61 -16.31
C ILE A 20 28.33 8.53 -15.07
N ASN A 21 27.25 9.27 -14.81
CA ASN A 21 27.18 10.19 -13.67
C ASN A 21 27.23 9.50 -12.29
N LEU A 22 26.87 8.21 -12.20
CA LEU A 22 26.98 7.41 -10.98
C LEU A 22 28.41 6.91 -10.71
N ALA A 23 29.20 6.66 -11.76
CA ALA A 23 30.55 6.13 -11.63
C ALA A 23 31.57 7.21 -11.23
N THR A 24 31.30 8.48 -11.51
CA THR A 24 32.26 9.58 -11.36
C THR A 24 32.03 10.51 -10.17
N SER A 25 31.10 10.21 -9.25
CA SER A 25 30.86 11.08 -8.08
C SER A 25 31.80 10.76 -6.91
N PRO A 26 32.81 11.61 -6.61
CA PRO A 26 33.61 11.47 -5.41
C PRO A 26 32.80 11.84 -4.16
N SER A 27 32.86 10.95 -3.17
CA SER A 27 32.41 11.16 -1.80
C SER A 27 33.02 12.44 -1.21
N SER A 28 32.18 13.40 -0.83
CA SER A 28 32.60 14.62 -0.14
C SER A 28 32.00 14.63 1.27
N GLY A 29 32.86 14.37 2.26
CA GLY A 29 32.58 14.55 3.69
C GLY A 29 33.23 15.83 4.21
N ALA A 30 32.37 16.76 4.66
CA ALA A 30 32.38 17.66 5.84
C ALA A 30 33.71 18.13 6.53
N PRO A 31 33.66 19.09 7.50
CA PRO A 31 33.33 20.51 7.41
C PRO A 31 34.37 21.43 8.14
N ASN A 32 34.09 22.75 8.21
CA ASN A 32 34.70 23.84 9.03
C ASN A 32 35.98 24.55 8.54
N GLN A 33 35.88 25.86 8.29
CA GLN A 33 36.53 26.90 9.12
C GLN A 33 36.05 28.34 8.79
N GLU A 34 36.18 29.20 9.79
CA GLU A 34 35.61 30.54 9.97
C GLU A 34 36.42 31.71 9.34
N GLY A 35 35.70 32.76 8.91
CA GLY A 35 36.09 34.20 8.99
C GLY A 35 37.00 34.81 7.90
N PRO A 36 37.16 36.16 7.84
CA PRO A 36 36.12 37.19 7.69
C PRO A 36 36.41 38.26 6.60
N SER A 37 35.38 39.05 6.25
CA SER A 37 35.38 40.42 5.70
C SER A 37 36.04 40.74 4.35
N GLN A 38 35.25 41.24 3.37
CA GLN A 38 35.46 42.57 2.77
C GLN A 38 34.37 43.02 1.79
N THR A 39 34.34 44.34 1.64
CA THR A 39 33.29 45.27 1.22
C THR A 39 33.14 45.42 -0.31
N GLN A 40 31.92 45.81 -0.73
CA GLN A 40 31.44 46.45 -1.99
C GLN A 40 32.44 47.36 -2.75
N PRO A 41 32.23 47.73 -4.06
CA PRO A 41 30.97 48.29 -4.60
C PRO A 41 30.62 48.03 -6.10
N ALA A 42 29.49 48.62 -6.48
CA ALA A 42 28.75 48.55 -7.75
C ALA A 42 29.44 49.16 -8.99
N ALA A 43 29.11 48.64 -10.18
CA ALA A 43 28.63 49.41 -11.35
C ALA A 43 28.41 48.50 -12.58
N ASP A 44 27.20 48.57 -13.13
CA ASP A 44 26.86 48.80 -14.55
C ASP A 44 27.58 48.00 -15.67
N ALA A 45 26.83 47.14 -16.37
CA ALA A 45 26.83 46.98 -17.84
C ALA A 45 25.98 45.77 -18.31
N GLN A 46 24.87 46.05 -18.99
CA GLN A 46 24.32 45.25 -20.11
C GLN A 46 25.37 45.13 -21.26
N PRO A 47 25.28 44.22 -22.28
CA PRO A 47 24.05 43.80 -22.96
C PRO A 47 24.03 42.40 -23.68
N LYS A 48 22.91 42.13 -24.39
CA LYS A 48 22.70 41.26 -25.59
C LYS A 48 22.29 39.78 -25.43
N THR A 49 20.97 39.59 -25.60
CA THR A 49 20.23 38.65 -26.49
C THR A 49 21.00 37.51 -27.19
N ASN A 50 20.53 36.27 -26.99
CA ASN A 50 20.03 35.39 -28.06
C ASN A 50 19.11 34.29 -27.48
N PRO A 51 17.99 33.94 -28.15
CA PRO A 51 17.12 32.83 -27.78
C PRO A 51 17.55 31.57 -28.54
N ASP A 52 17.72 30.45 -27.84
CA ASP A 52 17.34 29.11 -28.29
C ASP A 52 17.75 28.09 -27.20
N ASP A 53 16.88 27.09 -27.02
CA ASP A 53 16.98 25.93 -26.11
C ASP A 53 16.86 26.16 -24.60
N ILE A 54 15.61 26.29 -24.14
CA ILE A 54 15.20 25.93 -22.78
C ILE A 54 14.43 24.60 -22.86
N ILE A 55 15.16 23.48 -22.74
CA ILE A 55 14.59 22.20 -22.33
C ILE A 55 14.64 22.17 -20.80
N VAL A 56 13.55 22.57 -20.14
CA VAL A 56 13.34 22.33 -18.71
C VAL A 56 12.95 20.86 -18.54
N THR A 57 13.96 20.04 -18.27
CA THR A 57 13.78 18.74 -17.59
C THR A 57 14.50 18.84 -16.25
N SER A 58 13.75 18.89 -15.16
CA SER A 58 14.27 18.76 -13.79
C SER A 58 13.19 18.07 -12.96
N GLN A 59 13.29 16.75 -12.74
CA GLN A 59 14.10 16.14 -11.67
C GLN A 59 13.80 16.75 -10.29
N SER A 60 12.87 16.15 -9.54
CA SER A 60 12.94 16.10 -8.07
C SER A 60 11.95 15.08 -7.50
N ILE A 61 12.23 13.78 -7.68
CA ILE A 61 11.75 12.72 -6.79
C ILE A 61 12.97 11.91 -6.31
N ALA A 62 14.00 12.63 -5.84
CA ALA A 62 15.17 12.07 -5.17
C ALA A 62 15.10 12.31 -3.65
N VAL A 63 13.88 12.39 -3.10
CA VAL A 63 13.64 12.61 -1.66
C VAL A 63 13.23 11.31 -0.95
N SER A 64 12.87 10.26 -1.70
CA SER A 64 12.32 9.02 -1.12
C SER A 64 13.35 8.12 -0.44
N SER A 65 14.66 8.24 -0.74
CA SER A 65 15.67 7.35 -0.15
C SER A 65 16.23 7.83 1.21
N ARG A 66 16.05 9.11 1.57
CA ARG A 66 16.56 9.67 2.84
C ARG A 66 15.60 9.47 4.02
N ILE A 67 14.30 9.27 3.77
CA ILE A 67 13.29 9.04 4.81
C ILE A 67 13.44 7.63 5.42
N SER A 68 13.82 6.63 4.62
CA SER A 68 14.01 5.25 5.08
C SER A 68 15.19 5.08 6.05
N SER A 69 16.22 5.93 5.95
CA SER A 69 17.37 5.90 6.88
C SER A 69 17.07 6.58 8.22
N LEU A 70 16.13 7.54 8.27
CA LEU A 70 15.71 8.20 9.52
C LEU A 70 14.72 7.35 10.33
N LEU A 71 13.87 6.55 9.67
CA LEU A 71 12.90 5.68 10.35
C LEU A 71 13.54 4.47 11.05
N SER A 72 14.72 3.99 10.60
CA SER A 72 15.48 2.94 11.31
C SER A 72 16.13 3.40 12.62
N GLN A 73 16.20 4.72 12.88
CA GLN A 73 16.79 5.28 14.11
C GLN A 73 15.77 5.56 15.22
N LEU A 74 14.48 5.40 14.95
CA LEU A 74 13.39 5.57 15.91
C LEU A 74 12.74 4.22 16.22
N GLY A 75 13.50 3.32 16.87
CA GLY A 75 12.92 2.14 17.50
C GLY A 75 12.34 2.51 18.87
N PRO A 76 11.04 2.31 19.15
CA PRO A 76 10.55 2.39 20.51
C PRO A 76 10.97 1.13 21.27
N LYS A 77 12.06 1.27 22.04
CA LYS A 77 12.34 0.44 23.21
C LYS A 77 11.44 0.95 24.34
N LEU A 78 10.35 0.24 24.66
CA LEU A 78 9.61 0.47 25.90
C LEU A 78 9.29 -0.84 26.65
N PRO A 79 9.56 -0.85 27.98
CA PRO A 79 9.17 -1.92 28.90
C PRO A 79 7.68 -1.79 29.28
N GLY A 80 7.07 -2.91 29.64
CA GLY A 80 5.64 -3.00 29.95
C GLY A 80 5.20 -2.33 31.26
N PRO A 81 3.87 -2.25 31.48
CA PRO A 81 3.29 -2.17 32.81
C PRO A 81 2.30 -3.32 33.09
N ASP A 82 2.31 -3.73 34.36
CA ASP A 82 1.50 -4.78 35.00
C ASP A 82 -0.04 -4.63 34.86
N PRO A 83 -0.79 -5.74 35.00
CA PRO A 83 -2.26 -5.72 34.97
C PRO A 83 -2.88 -5.20 36.29
N PRO A 84 -3.94 -4.35 36.22
CA PRO A 84 -4.73 -3.97 37.39
C PRO A 84 -5.89 -4.94 37.68
N PRO A 85 -6.48 -4.87 38.90
CA PRO A 85 -7.08 -6.00 39.58
C PRO A 85 -8.57 -6.21 39.32
N GLU A 86 -8.90 -7.50 39.42
CA GLU A 86 -10.17 -8.16 39.70
C GLU A 86 -11.13 -7.33 40.58
N LYS A 87 -12.33 -7.06 40.06
CA LYS A 87 -13.47 -6.59 40.85
C LYS A 87 -14.60 -7.61 40.75
N ALA A 88 -14.80 -8.31 41.87
CA ALA A 88 -15.98 -9.10 42.17
C ALA A 88 -17.23 -8.21 42.25
N VAL A 89 -18.33 -8.70 41.66
CA VAL A 89 -19.70 -8.23 41.88
C VAL A 89 -20.60 -9.48 41.95
N PRO A 90 -21.61 -9.50 42.84
CA PRO A 90 -22.09 -10.71 43.48
C PRO A 90 -23.24 -11.40 42.76
N GLU A 91 -23.45 -12.64 43.22
CA GLU A 91 -24.60 -13.51 43.07
C GLU A 91 -25.93 -12.77 43.21
N ASP A 92 -26.85 -13.04 42.28
CA ASP A 92 -28.29 -12.97 42.54
C ASP A 92 -28.96 -14.26 42.05
N VAL A 93 -29.92 -14.71 42.85
CA VAL A 93 -30.43 -16.08 42.98
C VAL A 93 -31.88 -16.12 42.51
N GLY A 94 -32.23 -17.14 41.72
CA GLY A 94 -33.61 -17.58 41.47
C GLY A 94 -33.91 -17.68 39.98
N ALA A 95 -34.57 -18.69 39.43
CA ALA A 95 -35.30 -19.84 39.97
C ALA A 95 -35.29 -20.92 38.87
N ASP A 96 -34.99 -22.17 39.22
CA ASP A 96 -35.94 -23.29 39.20
C ASP A 96 -36.59 -23.58 37.82
N THR A 97 -35.91 -24.40 37.01
CA THR A 97 -36.55 -25.27 36.01
C THR A 97 -35.84 -26.62 36.02
N MET A 98 -36.52 -27.61 36.57
CA MET A 98 -36.12 -29.02 36.52
C MET A 98 -36.34 -29.55 35.10
N GLU A 99 -35.27 -29.80 34.33
CA GLU A 99 -35.40 -30.49 33.05
C GLU A 99 -34.41 -31.66 32.94
N SER A 100 -34.98 -32.84 33.22
CA SER A 100 -34.72 -34.16 32.64
C SER A 100 -33.31 -34.46 32.09
N VAL A 101 -32.53 -35.17 32.92
CA VAL A 101 -31.30 -35.86 32.52
C VAL A 101 -31.63 -37.03 31.59
N ILE A 102 -31.58 -36.79 30.28
CA ILE A 102 -31.37 -37.86 29.29
C ILE A 102 -29.87 -37.88 29.04
N ALA A 103 -29.21 -38.95 29.49
CA ALA A 103 -27.79 -39.17 29.27
C ALA A 103 -27.54 -39.38 27.77
N ASP A 104 -27.04 -38.34 27.10
CA ASP A 104 -26.54 -38.46 25.75
C ASP A 104 -25.32 -39.42 25.73
N PRO A 105 -25.22 -40.29 24.71
CA PRO A 105 -24.06 -41.16 24.57
C PRO A 105 -22.82 -40.29 24.34
N TYR A 106 -21.86 -40.40 25.25
CA TYR A 106 -20.52 -39.82 25.16
C TYR A 106 -19.86 -40.27 23.84
N VAL A 107 -19.97 -39.43 22.81
CA VAL A 107 -19.18 -39.53 21.60
C VAL A 107 -17.81 -38.96 21.95
N PRO A 108 -16.70 -39.72 21.83
CA PRO A 108 -15.37 -39.19 22.04
C PRO A 108 -15.15 -38.04 21.05
N GLU A 109 -15.09 -36.80 21.55
CA GLU A 109 -14.69 -35.65 20.73
C GLU A 109 -13.27 -35.93 20.25
N GLU A 110 -13.13 -36.18 18.94
CA GLU A 110 -11.80 -36.24 18.35
C GLU A 110 -11.07 -34.93 18.63
N PRO A 111 -9.77 -34.97 18.97
CA PRO A 111 -9.01 -33.77 19.28
C PRO A 111 -9.08 -32.81 18.09
N THR A 112 -9.89 -31.76 18.23
CA THR A 112 -9.98 -30.68 17.25
C THR A 112 -8.62 -30.03 17.20
N THR A 113 -7.83 -30.41 16.20
CA THR A 113 -6.51 -29.84 15.98
C THR A 113 -6.69 -28.34 15.76
N ASP A 114 -6.03 -27.54 16.58
CA ASP A 114 -6.12 -26.08 16.48
C ASP A 114 -5.49 -25.63 15.16
N LEU A 115 -6.35 -25.37 14.17
CA LEU A 115 -5.96 -24.93 12.83
C LEU A 115 -5.22 -23.59 12.87
N LYS A 116 -5.38 -22.79 13.95
CA LYS A 116 -4.77 -21.45 14.07
C LYS A 116 -3.29 -21.52 14.42
N SER A 117 -2.90 -22.54 15.19
CA SER A 117 -1.51 -22.75 15.62
C SER A 117 -0.68 -23.60 14.65
N MET A 118 -1.26 -24.13 13.58
CA MET A 118 -0.52 -25.00 12.64
C MET A 118 0.68 -24.28 12.00
N GLY A 119 1.80 -25.00 11.93
CA GLY A 119 3.00 -24.53 11.26
C GLY A 119 2.81 -24.44 9.74
N TYR A 120 3.67 -23.68 9.06
CA TYR A 120 3.63 -23.56 7.60
C TYR A 120 3.74 -24.93 6.91
N VAL A 121 4.68 -25.78 7.33
CA VAL A 121 4.88 -27.11 6.72
C VAL A 121 3.66 -28.01 6.90
N GLU A 122 3.05 -28.01 8.09
CA GLU A 122 1.84 -28.79 8.38
C GLU A 122 0.64 -28.31 7.57
N SER A 123 0.53 -26.99 7.37
CA SER A 123 -0.54 -26.41 6.58
C SER A 123 -0.49 -26.81 5.10
N LEU A 124 0.71 -27.05 4.53
CA LEU A 124 0.84 -27.48 3.13
C LEU A 124 0.15 -28.81 2.86
N SER A 125 0.36 -29.79 3.74
CA SER A 125 -0.27 -31.12 3.61
C SER A 125 -1.79 -31.07 3.71
N ARG A 126 -2.35 -30.01 4.31
CA ARG A 126 -3.80 -29.80 4.45
C ARG A 126 -4.40 -28.99 3.29
N ILE A 127 -3.58 -28.20 2.59
CA ILE A 127 -4.03 -27.39 1.45
C ILE A 127 -4.28 -28.24 0.20
N GLU A 128 -3.46 -29.26 -0.05
CA GLU A 128 -3.59 -30.09 -1.26
C GLU A 128 -4.99 -30.75 -1.41
N PRO A 129 -5.58 -31.37 -0.36
CA PRO A 129 -6.95 -31.88 -0.44
C PRO A 129 -8.01 -30.80 -0.69
N LEU A 130 -7.80 -29.58 -0.18
CA LEU A 130 -8.71 -28.46 -0.39
C LEU A 130 -8.72 -28.04 -1.86
N LEU A 131 -7.55 -27.99 -2.51
CA LEU A 131 -7.45 -27.63 -3.93
C LEU A 131 -8.14 -28.66 -4.83
N ARG A 132 -8.02 -29.96 -4.52
CA ARG A 132 -8.70 -31.04 -5.27
C ARG A 132 -10.22 -31.01 -5.15
N ASN A 133 -10.77 -30.33 -4.15
CA ASN A 133 -12.20 -30.24 -3.94
C ASN A 133 -12.81 -29.11 -4.79
N THR A 134 -13.68 -29.48 -5.73
CA THR A 134 -14.34 -28.53 -6.65
C THR A 134 -15.16 -27.46 -5.94
N ILE A 135 -15.73 -27.76 -4.77
CA ILE A 135 -16.48 -26.78 -3.98
C ILE A 135 -15.53 -25.71 -3.45
N SER A 136 -14.37 -26.13 -2.96
CA SER A 136 -13.36 -25.23 -2.40
C SER A 136 -12.73 -24.35 -3.48
N SER A 137 -12.37 -24.92 -4.63
CA SER A 137 -11.82 -24.14 -5.75
C SER A 137 -12.82 -23.14 -6.32
N ASN A 138 -14.12 -23.48 -6.39
CA ASN A 138 -15.17 -22.53 -6.76
C ASN A 138 -15.31 -21.36 -5.77
N ILE A 139 -15.22 -21.62 -4.47
CA ILE A 139 -15.24 -20.57 -3.43
C ILE A 139 -14.00 -19.66 -3.59
N LEU A 140 -12.81 -20.23 -3.82
CA LEU A 140 -11.58 -19.46 -4.03
C LEU A 140 -11.68 -18.57 -5.28
N ARG A 141 -12.19 -19.09 -6.41
CA ARG A 141 -12.44 -18.29 -7.62
C ARG A 141 -13.42 -17.15 -7.35
N LYS A 142 -14.50 -17.42 -6.61
CA LYS A 142 -15.44 -16.38 -6.22
C LYS A 142 -14.78 -15.27 -5.39
N LEU A 143 -13.89 -15.62 -4.47
CA LEU A 143 -13.14 -14.62 -3.68
C LEU A 143 -12.19 -13.77 -4.55
N GLN A 144 -11.60 -14.36 -5.60
CA GLN A 144 -10.79 -13.63 -6.58
C GLN A 144 -11.64 -12.69 -7.45
N ASP A 145 -12.80 -13.16 -7.89
CA ASP A 145 -13.75 -12.33 -8.65
C ASP A 145 -14.25 -11.15 -7.80
N ASP A 146 -14.65 -11.41 -6.55
CA ASP A 146 -15.04 -10.40 -5.57
C ASP A 146 -13.91 -9.35 -5.39
N GLN A 147 -12.65 -9.79 -5.30
CA GLN A 147 -11.50 -8.88 -5.21
C GLN A 147 -11.33 -8.03 -6.47
N LYS A 148 -11.37 -8.65 -7.64
CA LYS A 148 -11.24 -7.96 -8.93
C LYS A 148 -12.34 -6.93 -9.14
N GLU A 149 -13.57 -7.24 -8.73
CA GLU A 149 -14.69 -6.30 -8.79
C GLU A 149 -14.43 -5.07 -7.93
N VAL A 150 -14.00 -5.27 -6.68
CA VAL A 150 -13.65 -4.17 -5.76
C VAL A 150 -12.50 -3.33 -6.31
N GLU A 151 -11.44 -3.96 -6.79
CA GLU A 151 -10.30 -3.29 -7.41
C GLU A 151 -10.71 -2.43 -8.61
N THR A 152 -11.51 -3.01 -9.51
CA THR A 152 -12.02 -2.32 -10.70
C THR A 152 -12.86 -1.11 -10.31
N ARG A 153 -13.76 -1.28 -9.33
CA ARG A 153 -14.60 -0.21 -8.83
C ARG A 153 -13.78 0.93 -8.21
N LEU A 154 -12.83 0.61 -7.33
CA LEU A 154 -11.98 1.61 -6.68
C LEU A 154 -11.09 2.33 -7.71
N TRP A 155 -10.57 1.61 -8.70
CA TRP A 155 -9.82 2.18 -9.80
C TRP A 155 -10.66 3.17 -10.61
N SER A 156 -11.86 2.77 -11.04
CA SER A 156 -12.79 3.64 -11.77
C SER A 156 -13.15 4.89 -10.97
N SER A 157 -13.42 4.76 -9.67
CA SER A 157 -13.68 5.92 -8.80
C SER A 157 -12.49 6.87 -8.72
N ARG A 158 -11.25 6.35 -8.59
CA ARG A 158 -10.05 7.18 -8.60
C ARG A 158 -9.86 7.90 -9.93
N GLN A 159 -10.08 7.22 -11.05
CA GLN A 159 -10.03 7.81 -12.40
C GLN A 159 -11.08 8.90 -12.59
N ALA A 160 -12.28 8.74 -12.03
CA ALA A 160 -13.32 9.77 -12.05
C ALA A 160 -12.86 11.06 -11.34
N ILE A 161 -12.11 10.96 -10.23
CA ILE A 161 -11.55 12.13 -9.53
C ILE A 161 -10.52 12.85 -10.40
N LEU A 162 -9.61 12.10 -11.02
CA LEU A 162 -8.57 12.66 -11.89
C LEU A 162 -9.16 13.36 -13.11
N THR A 163 -10.10 12.71 -13.81
CA THR A 163 -10.76 13.29 -14.99
C THR A 163 -11.61 14.51 -14.65
N ALA A 164 -12.29 14.51 -13.49
CA ALA A 164 -13.02 15.68 -13.01
C ALA A 164 -12.07 16.86 -12.71
N HIS A 165 -10.88 16.60 -12.15
CA HIS A 165 -9.87 17.64 -11.93
C HIS A 165 -9.28 18.17 -13.25
N GLU A 166 -8.95 17.28 -14.19
CA GLU A 166 -8.47 17.67 -15.51
C GLU A 166 -9.47 18.58 -16.23
N GLN A 167 -10.76 18.26 -16.14
CA GLN A 167 -11.83 19.11 -16.68
C GLN A 167 -11.88 20.49 -16.01
N LYS A 168 -11.68 20.56 -14.68
CA LYS A 168 -11.61 21.84 -13.94
C LYS A 168 -10.40 22.67 -14.35
N VAL A 169 -9.23 22.06 -14.50
CA VAL A 169 -8.01 22.73 -14.97
C VAL A 169 -8.23 23.27 -16.38
N ARG A 170 -8.76 22.44 -17.29
CA ARG A 170 -9.08 22.85 -18.66
C ARG A 170 -10.09 24.00 -18.71
N ALA A 171 -11.11 23.97 -17.86
CA ALA A 171 -12.09 25.06 -17.76
C ALA A 171 -11.45 26.37 -17.25
N SER A 172 -10.56 26.27 -16.26
CA SER A 172 -9.85 27.42 -15.68
C SER A 172 -8.85 28.02 -16.67
N CYS A 173 -8.11 27.19 -17.38
CA CYS A 173 -7.24 27.58 -18.49
C CYS A 173 -8.01 28.35 -19.58
N LYS A 174 -9.14 27.81 -20.04
CA LYS A 174 -10.01 28.49 -21.01
C LYS A 174 -10.51 29.84 -20.50
N LYS A 175 -10.82 29.94 -19.20
CA LYS A 175 -11.25 31.20 -18.58
C LYS A 175 -10.10 32.22 -18.54
N ALA A 176 -8.89 31.81 -18.14
CA ALA A 176 -7.71 32.66 -18.13
C ALA A 176 -7.38 33.19 -19.54
N LEU A 177 -7.49 32.33 -20.56
CA LEU A 177 -7.31 32.72 -21.96
C LEU A 177 -8.29 33.81 -22.39
N ILE A 178 -9.56 33.73 -22.00
CA ILE A 178 -10.58 34.73 -22.36
C ILE A 178 -10.36 36.06 -21.63
N VAL A 179 -9.99 36.00 -20.34
CA VAL A 179 -9.89 37.21 -19.48
C VAL A 179 -8.57 37.96 -19.70
N THR A 180 -7.45 37.23 -19.73
CA THR A 180 -6.10 37.80 -19.77
C THR A 180 -5.49 37.74 -21.17
N GLY A 181 -6.04 36.92 -22.08
CA GLY A 181 -5.46 36.67 -23.40
C GLY A 181 -4.29 35.68 -23.38
N VAL A 182 -4.01 35.07 -22.23
CA VAL A 182 -2.88 34.15 -22.00
C VAL A 182 -3.44 32.80 -21.55
N GLU A 183 -2.95 31.70 -22.11
CA GLU A 183 -3.42 30.35 -21.81
C GLU A 183 -2.90 29.82 -20.46
N GLU A 184 -1.80 30.37 -19.97
CA GLU A 184 -1.19 30.00 -18.69
C GLU A 184 -2.07 30.41 -17.51
N LEU A 185 -2.28 29.48 -16.57
CA LEU A 185 -2.95 29.78 -15.32
C LEU A 185 -2.04 30.65 -14.43
N GLU A 186 -2.66 31.51 -13.64
CA GLU A 186 -1.96 32.21 -12.57
C GLU A 186 -1.35 31.18 -11.60
N PRO A 187 -0.08 31.35 -11.16
CA PRO A 187 0.59 30.39 -10.28
C PRO A 187 -0.17 30.09 -8.97
N ARG A 188 -0.93 31.06 -8.48
CA ARG A 188 -1.77 30.88 -7.29
C ARG A 188 -2.97 29.96 -7.57
N GLU A 189 -3.59 30.12 -8.74
CA GLU A 189 -4.73 29.29 -9.15
C GLU A 189 -4.30 27.86 -9.43
N SER A 190 -3.13 27.65 -10.07
CA SER A 190 -2.60 26.31 -10.30
C SER A 190 -2.30 25.58 -8.98
N GLN A 191 -1.63 26.26 -8.04
CA GLN A 191 -1.37 25.70 -6.70
C GLN A 191 -2.66 25.34 -5.96
N GLN A 192 -3.68 26.20 -6.04
CA GLN A 192 -4.98 25.90 -5.44
C GLN A 192 -5.62 24.65 -6.05
N LEU A 193 -5.61 24.51 -7.37
CA LEU A 193 -6.17 23.33 -8.05
C LEU A 193 -5.40 22.06 -7.68
N GLU A 194 -4.08 22.12 -7.54
CA GLU A 194 -3.26 20.99 -7.08
C GLU A 194 -3.61 20.58 -5.64
N GLU A 195 -3.75 21.55 -4.73
CA GLU A 195 -4.18 21.29 -3.36
C GLU A 195 -5.57 20.66 -3.30
N GLU A 196 -6.50 21.12 -4.13
CA GLU A 196 -7.84 20.56 -4.22
C GLU A 196 -7.81 19.10 -4.68
N LEU A 197 -6.98 18.76 -5.67
CA LEU A 197 -6.81 17.37 -6.10
C LEU A 197 -6.21 16.50 -4.98
N ALA A 198 -5.15 16.99 -4.33
CA ALA A 198 -4.50 16.27 -3.24
C ALA A 198 -5.48 16.01 -2.09
N LYS A 199 -6.28 17.01 -1.71
CA LYS A 199 -7.35 16.88 -0.70
C LYS A 199 -8.40 15.86 -1.12
N ALA A 200 -8.85 15.89 -2.38
CA ALA A 200 -9.85 14.96 -2.91
C ALA A 200 -9.36 13.51 -2.92
N LEU A 201 -8.11 13.27 -3.37
CA LEU A 201 -7.51 11.94 -3.37
C LEU A 201 -7.31 11.40 -1.95
N ASN A 202 -6.78 12.21 -1.03
CA ASN A 202 -6.59 11.81 0.36
C ASN A 202 -7.92 11.46 1.04
N LYS A 203 -8.97 12.26 0.77
CA LYS A 203 -10.33 11.98 1.24
C LYS A 203 -10.84 10.64 0.71
N PHE A 204 -10.71 10.39 -0.59
CA PHE A 204 -11.10 9.12 -1.21
C PHE A 204 -10.35 7.93 -0.59
N ASP A 205 -9.04 8.04 -0.43
CA ASP A 205 -8.22 6.95 0.11
C ASP A 205 -8.63 6.61 1.56
N ARG A 206 -8.81 7.63 2.41
CA ARG A 206 -9.15 7.45 3.83
C ARG A 206 -10.59 7.02 4.06
N GLU A 207 -11.54 7.61 3.35
CA GLU A 207 -12.96 7.42 3.63
C GLU A 207 -13.57 6.26 2.83
N GLN A 208 -12.99 5.91 1.68
CA GLN A 208 -13.57 4.90 0.78
C GLN A 208 -12.60 3.74 0.51
N ALA A 209 -11.40 4.01 0.02
CA ALA A 209 -10.53 2.94 -0.46
C ALA A 209 -10.04 2.02 0.67
N LEU A 210 -9.45 2.58 1.74
CA LEU A 210 -8.93 1.79 2.85
C LEU A 210 -10.03 1.01 3.59
N PRO A 211 -11.18 1.60 3.98
CA PRO A 211 -12.24 0.84 4.64
C PRO A 211 -12.82 -0.29 3.78
N THR A 212 -12.96 -0.05 2.47
CA THR A 212 -13.46 -1.07 1.54
C THR A 212 -12.47 -2.23 1.41
N TRP A 213 -11.17 -1.92 1.35
CA TRP A 213 -10.11 -2.93 1.33
C TRP A 213 -10.04 -3.74 2.62
N ASP A 214 -10.10 -3.09 3.78
CA ASP A 214 -10.07 -3.78 5.07
C ASP A 214 -11.29 -4.70 5.24
N ALA A 215 -12.47 -4.26 4.80
CA ALA A 215 -13.68 -5.08 4.81
C ALA A 215 -13.56 -6.31 3.88
N LEU A 216 -12.98 -6.14 2.68
CA LEU A 216 -12.73 -7.25 1.76
C LEU A 216 -11.76 -8.26 2.36
N VAL A 217 -10.63 -7.81 2.91
CA VAL A 217 -9.63 -8.69 3.54
C VAL A 217 -10.25 -9.47 4.70
N LYS A 218 -11.05 -8.80 5.54
CA LYS A 218 -11.75 -9.47 6.65
C LYS A 218 -12.69 -10.56 6.13
N ARG A 219 -13.52 -10.25 5.13
CA ARG A 219 -14.44 -11.23 4.50
C ARG A 219 -13.68 -12.41 3.87
N GLN A 220 -12.55 -12.16 3.22
CA GLN A 220 -11.70 -13.21 2.65
C GLN A 220 -11.10 -14.09 3.77
N GLN A 221 -10.59 -13.50 4.84
CA GLN A 221 -10.07 -14.24 6.00
C GLN A 221 -11.17 -15.13 6.63
N GLU A 222 -12.37 -14.59 6.84
CA GLU A 222 -13.53 -15.34 7.37
C GLU A 222 -13.95 -16.47 6.43
N ALA A 223 -14.00 -16.22 5.12
CA ALA A 223 -14.34 -17.24 4.14
C ALA A 223 -13.32 -18.38 4.10
N LEU A 224 -12.02 -18.06 4.20
CA LEU A 224 -10.95 -19.05 4.24
C LEU A 224 -10.89 -19.81 5.57
N GLU A 225 -11.20 -19.14 6.69
CA GLU A 225 -11.39 -19.79 8.00
C GLU A 225 -12.54 -20.79 7.96
N ASN A 226 -13.69 -20.40 7.37
CA ASN A 226 -14.85 -21.29 7.19
C ASN A 226 -14.57 -22.46 6.24
N LEU A 227 -13.66 -22.27 5.28
CA LEU A 227 -13.22 -23.34 4.38
C LEU A 227 -12.24 -24.32 5.05
N GLY A 228 -11.81 -24.03 6.29
CA GLY A 228 -10.86 -24.85 7.03
C GLY A 228 -9.42 -24.69 6.56
N VAL A 229 -9.08 -23.56 5.92
CA VAL A 229 -7.70 -23.28 5.52
C VAL A 229 -6.86 -23.06 6.79
N PRO A 230 -5.76 -23.78 7.00
CA PRO A 230 -4.95 -23.64 8.21
C PRO A 230 -4.35 -22.23 8.34
N ALA A 231 -4.13 -21.80 9.58
CA ALA A 231 -3.61 -20.48 9.95
C ALA A 231 -4.43 -19.27 9.43
N MET A 232 -5.64 -19.50 8.88
CA MET A 232 -6.55 -18.45 8.46
C MET A 232 -7.50 -18.08 9.59
N PHE A 233 -7.42 -16.82 9.99
CA PHE A 233 -8.31 -16.18 10.95
C PHE A 233 -8.21 -14.67 10.77
N VAL A 234 -9.25 -13.95 11.19
CA VAL A 234 -9.26 -12.48 11.12
C VAL A 234 -8.15 -11.92 12.01
N THR A 235 -7.20 -11.20 11.40
CA THR A 235 -6.06 -10.63 12.12
C THR A 235 -5.53 -9.37 11.47
N SER A 236 -5.16 -8.41 12.32
CA SER A 236 -4.44 -7.19 11.94
C SER A 236 -2.92 -7.29 12.20
N ASN A 237 -2.44 -8.38 12.79
CA ASN A 237 -1.02 -8.57 13.10
C ASN A 237 -0.21 -8.80 11.81
N VAL A 238 0.85 -8.00 11.61
CA VAL A 238 1.66 -8.03 10.38
C VAL A 238 2.40 -9.36 10.19
N THR A 239 2.89 -9.98 11.26
CA THR A 239 3.58 -11.27 11.21
C THR A 239 2.61 -12.37 10.78
N GLU A 240 1.41 -12.39 11.37
CA GLU A 240 0.37 -13.35 11.02
C GLU A 240 -0.15 -13.15 9.60
N ARG A 241 -0.37 -11.90 9.19
CA ARG A 241 -0.74 -11.59 7.80
C ARG A 241 0.32 -12.05 6.81
N SER A 242 1.60 -11.87 7.14
CA SER A 242 2.70 -12.35 6.29
C SER A 242 2.72 -13.87 6.17
N ARG A 243 2.31 -14.61 7.22
CA ARG A 243 2.15 -16.07 7.18
C ARG A 243 0.95 -16.46 6.30
N GLN A 244 -0.20 -15.83 6.51
CA GLN A 244 -1.42 -16.05 5.71
C GLN A 244 -1.18 -15.76 4.22
N GLN A 245 -0.50 -14.68 3.88
CA GLN A 245 -0.17 -14.34 2.49
C GLN A 245 0.67 -15.41 1.79
N ARG A 246 1.58 -16.09 2.48
CA ARG A 246 2.35 -17.19 1.88
C ARG A 246 1.45 -18.38 1.54
N LEU A 247 0.46 -18.67 2.38
CA LEU A 247 -0.50 -19.75 2.12
C LEU A 247 -1.46 -19.38 0.98
N ILE A 248 -1.93 -18.12 0.95
CA ILE A 248 -2.79 -17.62 -0.13
C ILE A 248 -2.07 -17.73 -1.48
N ARG A 249 -0.79 -17.33 -1.57
CA ARG A 249 -0.01 -17.47 -2.82
C ARG A 249 0.05 -18.91 -3.31
N LEU A 250 0.22 -19.87 -2.40
CA LEU A 250 0.22 -21.29 -2.77
C LEU A 250 -1.15 -21.77 -3.25
N LEU A 251 -2.23 -21.29 -2.62
CA LEU A 251 -3.59 -21.57 -3.08
C LEU A 251 -3.84 -20.99 -4.48
N GLU A 252 -3.36 -19.78 -4.74
CA GLU A 252 -3.45 -19.12 -6.05
C GLU A 252 -2.63 -19.87 -7.12
N GLU A 253 -1.39 -20.24 -6.80
CA GLU A 253 -0.51 -21.03 -7.68
C GLU A 253 -1.13 -22.40 -8.00
N GLY A 254 -1.68 -23.08 -6.98
CA GLY A 254 -2.36 -24.36 -7.16
C GLY A 254 -3.63 -24.25 -8.01
N LEU A 255 -4.40 -23.17 -7.83
CA LEU A 255 -5.61 -22.90 -8.61
C LEU A 255 -5.30 -22.53 -10.07
N ALA A 256 -4.17 -21.87 -10.32
CA ALA A 256 -3.72 -21.49 -11.66
C ALA A 256 -3.11 -22.67 -12.44
N ALA A 257 -2.71 -23.75 -11.76
CA ALA A 257 -2.14 -24.94 -12.36
C ALA A 257 -3.19 -25.96 -12.86
N GLU A 258 -4.46 -25.83 -12.43
CA GLU A 258 -5.61 -26.61 -12.91
C GLU A 258 -6.25 -26.01 -14.16
#